data_AF-A0A7W3SYC3-F1
#
_entry.id   AF-A0A7W3SYC3-F1
#
_cell.length_a   1.000
_cell.length_b   1.000
_cell.length_c   1.000
_cell.angle_alpha   90.00
_cell.angle_beta   90.00
_cell.angle_gamma   90.00
#
_symmetry.space_group_name_H-M   'P 1'
#
loop_
_entity.id
_entity.type
_entity.pdbx_description
1 polymer ?
#
loop_
_entity_poly.entity_id
_entity_poly.type
_entity_poly.pdbx_seq_one_letter_code
_entity_poly.pdbx_strand_id
1 'polypeptide(L)'
;MSEDFFIKQSEAFLATVARLFALEGATKEVAVLANSSSKVEQTDYDNWNGGTYLYTLFLEISIPLYVQLQNEIEEIQQNIFDKLNQVIPDGSNSYFRNVVITAQLSDDPNWREKAKNWLSGSHINNQGKVRSDNIASRVCDGLLFRSQPEIFFYKAIKSLGVSFAPLPVFIKGGKKYKRIEPDFFIIKDGLMLVVEVDGDTVHQETPAEAHDRTTMLLHEGVYFERVKASECDTFEKALECAQKVIGIIERHKASR
;
A
#
# COMPACT_ATOMS: atom_id res chain seq x y z
N MET A 1 -26.92 -23.31 12.46
CA MET A 1 -25.63 -24.01 12.33
C MET A 1 -24.66 -23.30 13.24
N SER A 2 -24.09 -23.99 14.23
CA SER A 2 -23.04 -23.41 15.07
C SER A 2 -21.81 -23.20 14.19
N GLU A 3 -21.46 -21.95 13.96
CA GLU A 3 -20.27 -21.55 13.22
C GLU A 3 -19.02 -22.16 13.90
N ASP A 4 -18.25 -22.88 13.09
CA ASP A 4 -17.12 -23.73 13.47
C ASP A 4 -16.08 -22.96 14.30
N PHE A 5 -15.67 -23.53 15.44
CA PHE A 5 -14.74 -22.91 16.36
C PHE A 5 -13.35 -22.68 15.74
N PHE A 6 -12.92 -23.51 14.80
CA PHE A 6 -11.65 -23.33 14.09
C PHE A 6 -11.71 -22.12 13.15
N ILE A 7 -12.83 -21.96 12.42
CA ILE A 7 -13.06 -20.79 11.55
C ILE A 7 -13.08 -19.51 12.37
N LYS A 8 -13.73 -19.51 13.55
CA LYS A 8 -13.76 -18.34 14.45
C LYS A 8 -12.39 -17.91 14.96
N GLN A 9 -11.47 -18.85 15.14
CA GLN A 9 -10.10 -18.57 15.61
C GLN A 9 -9.12 -18.25 14.49
N SER A 10 -9.52 -18.43 13.22
CA SER A 10 -8.62 -18.24 12.08
C SER A 10 -7.92 -16.88 12.08
N GLU A 11 -8.65 -15.80 12.36
CA GLU A 11 -8.06 -14.45 12.46
C GLU A 11 -6.99 -14.35 13.56
N ALA A 12 -7.14 -15.04 14.68
CA ALA A 12 -6.13 -15.07 15.74
C ALA A 12 -4.86 -15.82 15.30
N PHE A 13 -5.02 -16.91 14.53
CA PHE A 13 -3.88 -17.61 13.92
C PHE A 13 -3.16 -16.71 12.91
N LEU A 14 -3.90 -16.04 12.01
CA LEU A 14 -3.33 -15.12 11.02
C LEU A 14 -2.58 -13.96 11.69
N ALA A 15 -3.17 -13.34 12.71
CA ALA A 15 -2.54 -12.25 13.46
C ALA A 15 -1.25 -12.71 14.16
N THR A 16 -1.22 -13.93 14.70
CA THR A 16 -0.04 -14.52 15.33
C THR A 16 1.05 -14.79 14.31
N VAL A 17 0.70 -15.46 13.21
CA VAL A 17 1.64 -15.78 12.12
C VAL A 17 2.22 -14.53 11.46
N ALA A 18 1.41 -13.50 11.22
CA ALA A 18 1.88 -12.22 10.69
C ALA A 18 2.93 -11.57 11.61
N ARG A 19 2.76 -11.65 12.93
CA ARG A 19 3.75 -11.15 13.90
C ARG A 19 5.03 -11.97 13.89
N LEU A 20 4.94 -13.30 13.78
CA LEU A 20 6.11 -14.17 13.68
C LEU A 20 6.94 -13.84 12.43
N PHE A 21 6.30 -13.72 11.26
CA PHE A 21 6.99 -13.32 10.03
C PHE A 21 7.59 -11.91 10.11
N ALA A 22 6.91 -10.96 10.75
CA ALA A 22 7.44 -9.63 10.96
C ALA A 22 8.73 -9.64 11.80
N LEU A 23 8.79 -10.48 12.84
CA LEU A 23 10.00 -10.66 13.66
C LEU A 23 11.13 -11.38 12.90
N GLU A 24 10.79 -12.23 11.93
CA GLU A 24 11.73 -12.94 11.05
C GLU A 24 12.21 -12.09 9.86
N GLY A 25 11.63 -10.91 9.64
CA GLY A 25 11.93 -10.05 8.49
C GLY A 25 11.33 -10.53 7.17
N ALA A 26 10.38 -11.47 7.21
CA ALA A 26 9.70 -12.05 6.05
C ALA A 26 8.62 -11.09 5.52
N THR A 27 9.05 -10.05 4.80
CA THR A 27 8.21 -8.90 4.42
C THR A 27 7.08 -9.25 3.44
N LYS A 28 7.27 -10.25 2.57
CA LYS A 28 6.28 -10.61 1.53
C LYS A 28 5.08 -11.34 2.14
N GLU A 29 5.34 -12.26 3.05
CA GLU A 29 4.34 -12.98 3.84
C GLU A 29 3.54 -12.00 4.70
N VAL A 30 4.21 -11.06 5.38
CA VAL A 30 3.56 -9.99 6.13
C VAL A 30 2.67 -9.14 5.22
N ALA A 31 3.19 -8.75 4.04
CA ALA A 31 2.43 -7.95 3.09
C ALA A 31 1.16 -8.67 2.60
N VAL A 32 1.23 -9.97 2.31
CA VAL A 32 0.06 -10.78 1.94
C VAL A 32 -0.94 -10.82 3.10
N LEU A 33 -0.51 -11.25 4.29
CA LEU A 33 -1.39 -11.41 5.45
C LEU A 33 -2.06 -10.10 5.90
N ALA A 34 -1.35 -8.98 5.80
CA ALA A 34 -1.87 -7.68 6.21
C ALA A 34 -2.82 -7.03 5.18
N ASN A 35 -2.73 -7.42 3.90
CA ASN A 35 -3.48 -6.76 2.81
C ASN A 35 -4.49 -7.69 2.12
N SER A 36 -4.65 -8.93 2.60
CA SER A 36 -5.62 -9.87 2.05
C SER A 36 -6.99 -9.76 2.73
N SER A 37 -8.06 -9.99 1.97
CA SER A 37 -9.32 -10.47 2.54
C SER A 37 -9.22 -11.98 2.76
N SER A 38 -9.35 -12.44 3.99
CA SER A 38 -9.22 -13.84 4.38
C SER A 38 -10.58 -14.56 4.35
N LYS A 39 -10.57 -15.84 3.96
CA LYS A 39 -11.71 -16.74 4.07
C LYS A 39 -11.22 -18.15 4.37
N VAL A 40 -11.81 -18.80 5.38
CA VAL A 40 -11.48 -20.19 5.73
C VAL A 40 -12.69 -21.07 5.45
N GLU A 41 -12.47 -22.16 4.73
CA GLU A 41 -13.49 -23.16 4.45
C GLU A 41 -12.98 -24.56 4.81
N GLN A 42 -13.85 -25.38 5.41
CA GLN A 42 -13.55 -26.80 5.51
C GLN A 42 -13.66 -27.41 4.11
N THR A 43 -12.54 -27.88 3.59
CA THR A 43 -12.44 -28.39 2.21
C THR A 43 -12.26 -29.90 2.15
N ASP A 44 -11.91 -30.51 3.29
CA ASP A 44 -11.70 -31.94 3.36
C ASP A 44 -11.96 -32.49 4.78
N TYR A 45 -12.07 -33.80 4.88
CA TYR A 45 -12.29 -34.53 6.12
C TYR A 45 -11.70 -35.94 6.01
N ASP A 46 -10.83 -36.30 6.95
CA ASP A 46 -10.31 -37.65 7.11
C ASP A 46 -10.99 -38.31 8.31
N ASN A 47 -11.48 -39.53 8.15
CA ASN A 47 -12.19 -40.27 9.21
C ASN A 47 -11.26 -41.11 10.12
N TRP A 48 -9.94 -40.98 9.97
CA TRP A 48 -8.96 -41.65 10.82
C TRP A 48 -8.84 -41.01 12.22
N ASN A 49 -8.59 -41.82 13.27
CA ASN A 49 -8.29 -41.41 14.64
C ASN A 49 -9.27 -40.42 15.30
N GLY A 50 -10.57 -40.59 15.06
CA GLY A 50 -11.61 -39.72 15.65
C GLY A 50 -12.03 -38.55 14.77
N GLY A 51 -11.48 -38.46 13.55
CA GLY A 51 -11.85 -37.48 12.55
C GLY A 51 -10.91 -36.29 12.54
N THR A 52 -10.30 -36.00 11.39
CA THR A 52 -9.46 -34.82 11.14
C THR A 52 -10.17 -33.90 10.15
N TYR A 53 -10.41 -32.66 10.55
CA TYR A 53 -11.07 -31.63 9.76
C TYR A 53 -10.00 -30.75 9.08
N LEU A 54 -10.11 -30.61 7.76
CA LEU A 54 -9.05 -30.01 6.95
C LEU A 54 -9.58 -28.77 6.23
N TYR A 55 -8.95 -27.63 6.52
CA TYR A 55 -9.42 -26.33 6.08
C TYR A 55 -8.48 -25.73 5.02
N THR A 56 -9.04 -25.05 4.04
CA THR A 56 -8.27 -24.20 3.12
C THR A 56 -8.47 -22.75 3.51
N LEU A 57 -7.35 -22.04 3.65
CA LEU A 57 -7.32 -20.59 3.79
C LEU A 57 -7.18 -19.95 2.42
N PHE A 58 -8.13 -19.08 2.07
CA PHE A 58 -8.08 -18.23 0.89
C PHE A 58 -7.68 -16.82 1.32
N LEU A 59 -6.68 -16.25 0.64
CA LEU A 59 -6.16 -14.90 0.86
C LEU A 59 -6.30 -14.11 -0.44
N GLU A 60 -7.34 -13.30 -0.54
CA GLU A 60 -7.60 -12.46 -1.71
C GLU A 60 -6.83 -11.14 -1.59
N ILE A 61 -5.85 -10.91 -2.46
CA ILE A 61 -5.02 -9.70 -2.48
C ILE A 61 -5.29 -8.84 -3.71
N SER A 62 -4.94 -7.55 -3.67
CA SER A 62 -5.13 -6.66 -4.82
C SER A 62 -4.37 -7.14 -6.07
N ILE A 63 -4.93 -6.90 -7.27
CA ILE A 63 -4.31 -7.28 -8.55
C ILE A 63 -2.84 -6.78 -8.67
N PRO A 64 -2.51 -5.52 -8.30
CA PRO A 64 -1.12 -5.06 -8.35
C PRO A 64 -0.18 -5.89 -7.46
N LEU A 65 -0.60 -6.22 -6.23
CA LEU A 65 0.21 -7.03 -5.30
C LEU A 65 0.37 -8.46 -5.82
N TYR A 66 -0.69 -9.04 -6.39
CA TYR A 66 -0.63 -10.36 -7.00
C TYR A 66 0.37 -10.43 -8.16
N VAL A 67 0.34 -9.44 -9.07
CA VAL A 67 1.30 -9.34 -10.18
C VAL A 67 2.73 -9.16 -9.68
N GLN A 68 2.92 -8.36 -8.62
CA GLN A 68 4.23 -8.16 -8.01
C GLN A 68 4.82 -9.45 -7.44
N LEU A 69 3.98 -10.32 -6.87
CA LEU A 69 4.40 -11.56 -6.21
C LEU A 69 4.33 -12.79 -7.14
N GLN A 70 3.92 -12.66 -8.41
CA GLN A 70 3.54 -13.78 -9.27
C GLN A 70 4.54 -14.95 -9.34
N ASN A 71 5.84 -14.66 -9.25
CA ASN A 71 6.90 -15.67 -9.35
C ASN A 71 7.21 -16.36 -8.01
N GLU A 72 6.63 -15.88 -6.92
CA GLU A 72 6.93 -16.26 -5.54
C GLU A 72 5.66 -16.67 -4.78
N ILE A 73 4.48 -16.58 -5.40
CA ILE A 73 3.19 -16.91 -4.77
C ILE A 73 3.19 -18.31 -4.17
N GLU A 74 3.71 -19.31 -4.90
CA GLU A 74 3.75 -20.69 -4.42
C GLU A 74 4.63 -20.84 -3.18
N GLU A 75 5.79 -20.19 -3.16
CA GLU A 75 6.70 -20.16 -2.01
C GLU A 75 6.05 -19.46 -0.80
N ILE A 76 5.42 -18.31 -1.02
CA ILE A 76 4.74 -17.55 0.03
C ILE A 76 3.57 -18.35 0.61
N GLN A 77 2.76 -19.00 -0.24
CA GLN A 77 1.68 -19.88 0.21
C GLN A 77 2.21 -21.00 1.11
N GLN A 78 3.31 -21.64 0.70
CA GLN A 78 3.93 -22.72 1.47
C GLN A 78 4.47 -22.21 2.80
N ASN A 79 5.18 -21.08 2.81
CA ASN A 79 5.70 -20.48 4.03
C ASN A 79 4.56 -20.17 5.02
N ILE A 80 3.48 -19.53 4.55
CA ILE A 80 2.31 -19.21 5.38
C ILE A 80 1.64 -20.50 5.89
N PHE A 81 1.47 -21.51 5.03
CA PHE A 81 0.92 -22.81 5.40
C PHE A 81 1.72 -23.48 6.52
N ASP A 82 3.04 -23.54 6.37
CA ASP A 82 3.92 -24.19 7.36
C ASP A 82 3.87 -23.45 8.70
N LYS A 83 3.91 -22.12 8.67
CA LYS A 83 3.85 -21.30 9.88
C LYS A 83 2.49 -21.38 10.57
N LEU A 84 1.40 -21.45 9.81
CA LEU A 84 0.05 -21.62 10.35
C LEU A 84 -0.09 -22.94 11.11
N ASN A 85 0.37 -24.04 10.52
CA ASN A 85 0.26 -25.34 11.18
C ASN A 85 1.20 -25.46 12.39
N GLN A 86 2.31 -24.71 12.45
CA GLN A 86 3.17 -24.66 13.63
C GLN A 86 2.54 -23.98 14.85
N VAL A 87 1.58 -23.07 14.65
CA VAL A 87 0.91 -22.36 15.77
C VAL A 87 -0.38 -23.04 16.23
N ILE A 88 -0.81 -24.11 15.55
CA ILE A 88 -1.95 -24.91 15.99
C ILE A 88 -1.51 -25.78 17.18
N PRO A 89 -2.28 -25.81 18.29
CA PRO A 89 -1.93 -26.62 19.45
C PRO A 89 -1.84 -28.12 19.12
N ASP A 90 -0.85 -28.78 19.71
CA ASP A 90 -0.70 -30.23 19.66
C ASP A 90 -1.99 -30.93 20.14
N GLY A 91 -2.42 -31.95 19.40
CA GLY A 91 -3.65 -32.70 19.70
C GLY A 91 -4.94 -32.07 19.16
N SER A 92 -4.84 -30.98 18.39
CA SER A 92 -5.96 -30.50 17.57
C SER A 92 -6.45 -31.59 16.60
N ASN A 93 -7.74 -31.56 16.28
CA ASN A 93 -8.32 -32.38 15.20
C ASN A 93 -8.62 -31.54 13.95
N SER A 94 -8.26 -30.25 13.96
CA SER A 94 -8.47 -29.31 12.86
C SER A 94 -7.15 -28.69 12.43
N TYR A 95 -6.88 -28.73 11.13
CA TYR A 95 -5.62 -28.25 10.54
C TYR A 95 -5.85 -27.51 9.23
N PHE A 96 -4.92 -26.62 8.88
CA PHE A 96 -4.89 -26.08 7.53
C PHE A 96 -4.30 -27.12 6.59
N ARG A 97 -5.01 -27.41 5.50
CA ARG A 97 -4.56 -28.28 4.42
C ARG A 97 -3.89 -27.51 3.30
N ASN A 98 -4.39 -26.32 2.99
CA ASN A 98 -3.87 -25.46 1.94
C ASN A 98 -3.98 -23.98 2.33
N VAL A 99 -3.08 -23.18 1.75
CA VAL A 99 -3.19 -21.72 1.68
C VAL A 99 -3.20 -21.35 0.20
N VAL A 100 -4.20 -20.59 -0.22
CA VAL A 100 -4.39 -20.18 -1.61
C VAL A 100 -4.46 -18.67 -1.67
N ILE A 101 -3.47 -18.05 -2.32
CA ILE A 101 -3.44 -16.63 -2.60
C ILE A 101 -4.08 -16.42 -3.97
N THR A 102 -5.07 -15.55 -4.04
CA THR A 102 -5.75 -15.21 -5.29
C THR A 102 -5.77 -13.70 -5.51
N ALA A 103 -5.86 -13.27 -6.76
CA ALA A 103 -6.15 -11.89 -7.06
C ALA A 103 -7.62 -11.59 -6.77
N GLN A 104 -7.87 -10.48 -6.09
CA GLN A 104 -9.22 -9.96 -5.88
C GLN A 104 -9.87 -9.71 -7.24
N LEU A 105 -11.08 -10.23 -7.40
CA LEU A 105 -11.84 -10.05 -8.63
C LEU A 105 -12.30 -8.58 -8.75
N SER A 106 -12.08 -8.00 -9.92
CA SER A 106 -12.55 -6.65 -10.25
C SER A 106 -14.00 -6.71 -10.70
N ASP A 107 -14.87 -5.95 -10.03
CA ASP A 107 -16.27 -5.73 -10.38
C ASP A 107 -16.49 -4.49 -11.25
N ASP A 108 -15.40 -3.84 -11.71
CA ASP A 108 -15.45 -2.63 -12.53
C ASP A 108 -16.28 -2.81 -13.81
N PRO A 109 -17.47 -2.17 -13.92
CA PRO A 109 -18.34 -2.34 -15.09
C PRO A 109 -17.72 -1.80 -16.38
N ASN A 110 -16.74 -0.91 -16.28
CA ASN A 110 -16.08 -0.25 -17.41
C ASN A 110 -14.71 -0.86 -17.75
N TRP A 111 -14.38 -2.05 -17.22
CA TRP A 111 -13.06 -2.67 -17.40
C TRP A 111 -12.64 -2.81 -18.87
N ARG A 112 -13.60 -3.09 -19.78
CA ARG A 112 -13.33 -3.20 -21.22
C ARG A 112 -12.90 -1.88 -21.84
N GLU A 113 -13.50 -0.78 -21.44
CA GLU A 113 -13.14 0.55 -21.91
C GLU A 113 -11.77 0.96 -21.36
N LYS A 114 -11.53 0.75 -20.06
CA LYS A 114 -10.23 1.00 -19.45
C LYS A 114 -9.10 0.18 -20.08
N ALA A 115 -9.34 -1.09 -20.39
CA ALA A 115 -8.38 -1.93 -21.10
C ALA A 115 -8.07 -1.41 -22.52
N LYS A 116 -9.09 -0.94 -23.26
CA LYS A 116 -8.90 -0.29 -24.57
C LYS A 116 -8.10 1.01 -24.44
N ASN A 117 -8.40 1.83 -23.43
CA ASN A 117 -7.67 3.08 -23.15
C ASN A 117 -6.21 2.81 -22.76
N TRP A 118 -5.93 1.72 -22.04
CA TRP A 118 -4.58 1.29 -21.73
C TRP A 118 -3.81 0.90 -23.00
N LEU A 119 -4.44 0.12 -23.89
CA LEU A 119 -3.85 -0.26 -25.19
C LEU A 119 -3.57 0.93 -26.11
N SER A 120 -4.37 2.00 -26.03
CA SER A 120 -4.13 3.23 -26.79
C SER A 120 -3.04 4.14 -26.20
N GLY A 121 -2.36 3.71 -25.12
CA GLY A 121 -1.27 4.47 -24.50
C GLY A 121 -1.71 5.60 -23.56
N SER A 122 -3.01 5.71 -23.27
CA SER A 122 -3.59 6.79 -22.46
C SER A 122 -3.22 6.72 -20.96
N HIS A 123 -2.41 5.74 -20.54
CA HIS A 123 -2.13 5.38 -19.13
C HIS A 123 -0.67 4.95 -18.87
N ILE A 124 0.30 5.30 -19.72
CA ILE A 124 1.72 5.19 -19.33
C ILE A 124 2.01 6.31 -18.33
N ASN A 125 2.13 5.98 -17.05
CA ASN A 125 2.60 6.91 -16.02
C ASN A 125 4.01 6.54 -15.57
N ASN A 126 4.80 7.55 -15.17
CA ASN A 126 6.16 7.40 -14.68
C ASN A 126 6.23 7.35 -13.14
N GLN A 127 5.13 6.97 -12.47
CA GLN A 127 5.06 6.99 -11.02
C GLN A 127 6.05 6.01 -10.40
N GLY A 128 6.57 6.42 -9.25
CA GLY A 128 7.40 5.58 -8.40
C GLY A 128 6.66 4.35 -7.91
N LYS A 129 7.08 3.15 -8.35
CA LYS A 129 6.41 1.90 -7.98
C LYS A 129 6.99 1.23 -6.73
N VAL A 130 8.27 1.45 -6.41
CA VAL A 130 8.98 0.68 -5.38
C VAL A 130 10.03 1.51 -4.63
N ARG A 131 9.89 1.56 -3.30
CA ARG A 131 11.01 1.49 -2.35
C ARG A 131 10.84 0.24 -1.48
N SER A 132 11.94 -0.36 -1.03
CA SER A 132 11.96 -1.59 -0.21
C SER A 132 11.33 -1.43 1.18
N ASP A 133 11.07 -0.19 1.61
CA ASP A 133 10.51 0.20 2.91
C ASP A 133 9.04 0.67 2.85
N ASN A 134 8.51 1.03 1.67
CA ASN A 134 7.14 1.56 1.54
C ASN A 134 6.54 1.32 0.13
N ILE A 135 5.71 0.28 0.01
CA ILE A 135 5.09 -0.16 -1.26
C ILE A 135 3.81 0.64 -1.52
N ALA A 136 3.67 1.21 -2.73
CA ALA A 136 2.43 1.88 -3.15
C ALA A 136 1.38 0.83 -3.58
N SER A 137 0.54 0.41 -2.62
CA SER A 137 -0.43 -0.68 -2.81
C SER A 137 -1.83 -0.24 -3.22
N ARG A 138 -2.14 1.06 -3.17
CA ARG A 138 -3.49 1.61 -3.44
C ARG A 138 -3.56 2.25 -4.83
N VAL A 139 -4.76 2.24 -5.42
CA VAL A 139 -5.01 2.80 -6.76
C VAL A 139 -6.19 3.77 -6.74
N CYS A 140 -6.05 4.93 -7.36
CA CYS A 140 -7.15 5.87 -7.66
C CYS A 140 -6.93 6.54 -9.01
N ASP A 141 -7.95 6.59 -9.88
CA ASP A 141 -7.88 7.16 -11.23
C ASP A 141 -6.70 6.63 -12.10
N GLY A 142 -6.31 5.37 -11.93
CA GLY A 142 -5.18 4.76 -12.64
C GLY A 142 -3.80 5.17 -12.11
N LEU A 143 -3.75 5.87 -10.97
CA LEU A 143 -2.54 6.31 -10.28
C LEU A 143 -2.34 5.54 -8.97
N LEU A 144 -1.09 5.35 -8.58
CA LEU A 144 -0.67 4.66 -7.35
C LEU A 144 -0.57 5.63 -6.17
N PHE A 145 -0.89 5.13 -4.98
CA PHE A 145 -0.81 5.82 -3.69
C PHE A 145 -0.36 4.85 -2.59
N ARG A 146 0.24 5.36 -1.52
CA ARG A 146 0.71 4.57 -0.37
C ARG A 146 -0.31 4.53 0.76
N SER A 147 -1.19 5.53 0.87
CA SER A 147 -2.16 5.63 1.97
C SER A 147 -3.55 6.16 1.55
N GLN A 148 -4.57 5.95 2.39
CA GLN A 148 -5.90 6.55 2.17
C GLN A 148 -5.88 8.09 2.26
N PRO A 149 -5.16 8.69 3.24
CA PRO A 149 -5.05 10.14 3.32
C PRO A 149 -4.44 10.78 2.06
N GLU A 150 -3.46 10.15 1.43
CA GLU A 150 -2.96 10.61 0.12
C GLU A 150 -4.06 10.60 -0.96
N ILE A 151 -4.92 9.57 -1.01
CA ILE A 151 -6.03 9.53 -1.97
C ILE A 151 -7.03 10.67 -1.70
N PHE A 152 -7.31 10.98 -0.44
CA PHE A 152 -8.18 12.11 -0.10
C PHE A 152 -7.53 13.45 -0.47
N PHE A 153 -6.23 13.63 -0.18
CA PHE A 153 -5.49 14.82 -0.59
C PHE A 153 -5.45 14.98 -2.11
N TYR A 154 -5.19 13.90 -2.85
CA TYR A 154 -5.26 13.84 -4.31
C TYR A 154 -6.60 14.35 -4.85
N LYS A 155 -7.72 13.82 -4.33
CA LYS A 155 -9.06 14.25 -4.75
C LYS A 155 -9.30 15.74 -4.43
N ALA A 156 -8.82 16.20 -3.28
CA ALA A 156 -8.91 17.60 -2.87
C ALA A 156 -8.15 18.53 -3.82
N ILE A 157 -6.85 18.32 -4.04
CA ILE A 157 -6.05 19.17 -4.95
C ILE A 157 -6.55 19.11 -6.40
N LYS A 158 -7.07 17.95 -6.85
CA LYS A 158 -7.75 17.79 -8.14
C LYS A 158 -8.98 18.69 -8.24
N SER A 159 -9.80 18.75 -7.20
CA SER A 159 -11.00 19.59 -7.16
C SER A 159 -10.68 21.10 -7.18
N LEU A 160 -9.48 21.48 -6.72
CA LEU A 160 -9.00 22.86 -6.73
C LEU A 160 -8.40 23.30 -8.08
N GLY A 161 -8.34 22.41 -9.09
CA GLY A 161 -7.88 22.76 -10.43
C GLY A 161 -6.39 23.11 -10.53
N VAL A 162 -5.56 22.58 -9.63
CA VAL A 162 -4.11 22.84 -9.61
C VAL A 162 -3.38 21.78 -10.45
N SER A 163 -2.25 22.13 -11.05
CA SER A 163 -1.38 21.17 -11.74
C SER A 163 -0.48 20.45 -10.75
N PHE A 164 -0.47 19.12 -10.76
CA PHE A 164 0.35 18.34 -9.84
C PHE A 164 0.68 16.95 -10.40
N ALA A 165 1.64 16.28 -9.78
CA ALA A 165 1.99 14.89 -10.01
C ALA A 165 2.02 14.14 -8.65
N PRO A 166 1.25 13.05 -8.48
CA PRO A 166 1.39 12.15 -7.33
C PRO A 166 2.51 11.13 -7.57
N LEU A 167 3.27 10.79 -6.53
CA LEU A 167 4.42 9.87 -6.58
C LEU A 167 5.42 10.11 -7.75
N PRO A 168 5.82 11.36 -8.06
CA PRO A 168 6.76 11.60 -9.14
C PRO A 168 8.16 11.09 -8.78
N VAL A 169 8.83 10.47 -9.75
CA VAL A 169 10.24 10.09 -9.60
C VAL A 169 11.13 11.25 -10.03
N PHE A 170 11.94 11.77 -9.10
CA PHE A 170 13.01 12.71 -9.42
C PHE A 170 14.37 12.02 -9.35
N ILE A 171 15.21 12.27 -10.35
CA ILE A 171 16.57 11.74 -10.46
C ILE A 171 17.56 12.89 -10.58
N LYS A 172 18.59 12.92 -9.72
CA LYS A 172 19.77 13.78 -9.89
C LYS A 172 20.95 12.90 -10.26
N GLY A 173 21.36 13.00 -11.53
CA GLY A 173 22.60 12.41 -12.02
C GLY A 173 23.84 13.21 -11.58
N GLY A 174 25.01 12.82 -12.10
CA GLY A 174 26.29 13.45 -11.79
C GLY A 174 27.20 12.55 -10.94
N LYS A 175 28.15 13.15 -10.21
CA LYS A 175 29.15 12.39 -9.41
C LYS A 175 28.53 11.50 -8.34
N LYS A 176 27.34 11.85 -7.85
CA LYS A 176 26.54 11.05 -6.91
C LYS A 176 25.12 10.95 -7.45
N TYR A 177 24.66 9.72 -7.63
CA TYR A 177 23.27 9.44 -7.99
C TYR A 177 22.36 9.71 -6.78
N LYS A 178 21.29 10.48 -6.97
CA LYS A 178 20.21 10.62 -5.99
C LYS A 178 18.86 10.38 -6.67
N ARG A 179 17.95 9.71 -5.95
CA ARG A 179 16.58 9.41 -6.38
C ARG A 179 15.61 9.67 -5.23
N ILE A 180 14.58 10.47 -5.48
CA ILE A 180 13.52 10.74 -4.50
C ILE A 180 12.14 10.57 -5.13
N GLU A 181 11.16 10.24 -4.29
CA GLU A 181 9.76 10.00 -4.68
C GLU A 181 8.82 10.60 -3.62
N PRO A 182 8.68 11.94 -3.62
CA PRO A 182 7.74 12.59 -2.71
C PRO A 182 6.31 12.15 -2.99
N ASP A 183 5.41 12.33 -2.02
CA ASP A 183 4.01 11.95 -2.21
C ASP A 183 3.33 12.80 -3.29
N PHE A 184 3.55 14.12 -3.27
CA PHE A 184 3.03 15.04 -4.29
C PHE A 184 4.06 16.09 -4.70
N PHE A 185 4.04 16.45 -5.99
CA PHE A 185 4.69 17.63 -6.52
C PHE A 185 3.66 18.53 -7.20
N ILE A 186 3.55 19.76 -6.74
CA ILE A 186 2.53 20.73 -7.14
C ILE A 186 3.23 21.87 -7.90
N ILE A 187 2.64 22.27 -9.02
CA ILE A 187 3.05 23.45 -9.79
C ILE A 187 1.86 24.40 -9.86
N LYS A 188 2.07 25.64 -9.40
CA LYS A 188 1.07 26.71 -9.48
C LYS A 188 1.77 28.06 -9.58
N ASP A 189 1.36 28.88 -10.55
CA ASP A 189 1.85 30.25 -10.73
C ASP A 189 3.39 30.37 -10.78
N GLY A 190 4.05 29.39 -11.40
CA GLY A 190 5.51 29.35 -11.54
C GLY A 190 6.27 28.94 -10.27
N LEU A 191 5.55 28.57 -9.21
CA LEU A 191 6.10 28.00 -7.99
C LEU A 191 5.95 26.48 -8.01
N MET A 192 6.97 25.81 -7.47
CA MET A 192 7.08 24.37 -7.37
C MET A 192 7.09 24.00 -5.89
N LEU A 193 6.22 23.09 -5.48
CA LEU A 193 6.05 22.68 -4.09
C LEU A 193 6.01 21.16 -3.99
N VAL A 194 6.80 20.59 -3.11
CA VAL A 194 6.67 19.20 -2.66
C VAL A 194 5.76 19.16 -1.44
N VAL A 195 4.84 18.19 -1.40
CA VAL A 195 4.01 17.88 -0.22
C VAL A 195 4.21 16.41 0.15
N GLU A 196 4.51 16.16 1.41
CA GLU A 196 4.61 14.82 2.01
C GLU A 196 3.46 14.63 3.00
N VAL A 197 2.76 13.50 2.92
CA VAL A 197 1.65 13.14 3.83
C VAL A 197 2.19 12.18 4.88
N ASP A 198 2.66 12.74 5.99
CA ASP A 198 3.31 11.97 7.06
C ASP A 198 2.26 11.15 7.85
N GLY A 199 2.46 9.83 7.97
CA GLY A 199 1.65 8.97 8.83
C GLY A 199 1.76 9.35 10.31
N ASP A 200 0.73 9.07 11.12
CA ASP A 200 0.76 9.32 12.58
C ASP A 200 1.80 8.43 13.30
N THR A 201 2.41 7.47 12.59
CA THR A 201 3.57 6.71 13.05
C THR A 201 4.84 7.40 12.62
N VAL A 202 5.57 7.89 13.62
CA VAL A 202 6.87 8.55 13.54
C VAL A 202 7.78 7.81 12.55
N HIS A 203 8.02 8.38 11.37
CA HIS A 203 9.13 7.95 10.55
C HIS A 203 10.41 8.18 11.35
N GLN A 204 11.11 7.10 11.71
CA GLN A 204 12.49 7.18 12.23
C GLN A 204 13.47 7.44 11.08
N GLU A 205 13.17 8.45 10.25
CA GLU A 205 14.18 8.98 9.34
C GLU A 205 15.11 9.85 10.21
N THR A 206 16.42 9.60 10.13
CA THR A 206 17.35 10.46 10.85
C THR A 206 17.25 11.90 10.30
N PRO A 207 17.52 12.93 11.12
CA PRO A 207 17.55 14.31 10.63
C PRO A 207 18.47 14.50 9.41
N ALA A 208 19.53 13.69 9.30
CA ALA A 208 20.44 13.68 8.17
C ALA A 208 19.79 13.11 6.90
N GLU A 209 19.06 11.99 6.97
CA GLU A 209 18.36 11.39 5.83
C GLU A 209 17.20 12.26 5.34
N ALA A 210 16.43 12.86 6.26
CA ALA A 210 15.38 13.81 5.93
C ALA A 210 15.96 15.08 5.26
N HIS A 211 17.12 15.56 5.72
CA HIS A 211 17.83 16.67 5.11
C HIS A 211 18.41 16.29 3.73
N ASP A 212 18.99 15.10 3.58
CA ASP A 212 19.55 14.63 2.31
C ASP A 212 18.51 14.38 1.22
N ARG A 213 17.27 14.02 1.62
CA ARG A 213 16.11 13.83 0.73
C ARG A 213 15.54 15.16 0.25
N THR A 214 15.39 16.12 1.15
CA THR A 214 14.79 17.44 0.85
C THR A 214 15.76 18.38 0.13
N THR A 215 17.06 18.33 0.45
CA THR A 215 18.09 19.18 -0.16
C THR A 215 18.18 19.07 -1.68
N MET A 216 17.86 17.91 -2.26
CA MET A 216 17.96 17.69 -3.70
C MET A 216 17.14 18.69 -4.52
N LEU A 217 15.90 18.98 -4.11
CA LEU A 217 15.00 19.91 -4.81
C LEU A 217 14.97 21.30 -4.14
N LEU A 218 15.20 21.39 -2.83
CA LEU A 218 15.26 22.68 -2.12
C LEU A 218 16.29 23.63 -2.77
N HIS A 219 17.47 23.13 -3.12
CA HIS A 219 18.52 23.93 -3.77
C HIS A 219 18.16 24.35 -5.21
N GLU A 220 17.17 23.71 -5.82
CA GLU A 220 16.67 24.04 -7.17
C GLU A 220 15.47 25.02 -7.10
N GLY A 221 15.15 25.54 -5.90
CA GLY A 221 14.08 26.52 -5.68
C GLY A 221 12.69 25.92 -5.49
N VAL A 222 12.61 24.62 -5.18
CA VAL A 222 11.36 23.93 -4.85
C VAL A 222 11.07 24.08 -3.36
N TYR A 223 9.85 24.46 -3.01
CA TYR A 223 9.40 24.56 -1.62
C TYR A 223 8.98 23.18 -1.10
N PHE A 224 8.94 23.01 0.22
CA PHE A 224 8.56 21.75 0.85
C PHE A 224 7.56 21.99 1.97
N GLU A 225 6.49 21.21 1.98
CA GLU A 225 5.48 21.19 3.04
C GLU A 225 5.22 19.75 3.49
N ARG A 226 4.96 19.60 4.78
CA ARG A 226 4.57 18.32 5.39
C ARG A 226 3.20 18.48 6.01
N VAL A 227 2.30 17.56 5.71
CA VAL A 227 0.94 17.54 6.26
C VAL A 227 0.74 16.22 7.00
N LYS A 228 -0.01 16.24 8.10
CA LYS A 228 -0.27 14.99 8.83
C LYS A 228 -1.35 14.18 8.13
N ALA A 229 -1.23 12.86 8.16
CA ALA A 229 -2.26 11.93 7.71
C ALA A 229 -3.62 12.21 8.37
N SER A 230 -3.62 12.56 9.66
CA SER A 230 -4.83 12.94 10.42
C SER A 230 -5.49 14.25 9.95
N GLU A 231 -4.77 15.11 9.21
CA GLU A 231 -5.33 16.29 8.53
C GLU A 231 -5.94 15.95 7.16
N CYS A 232 -5.79 14.70 6.70
CA CYS A 232 -6.26 14.22 5.42
C CYS A 232 -7.06 12.90 5.54
N ASP A 233 -7.51 12.52 6.75
CA ASP A 233 -8.19 11.24 7.00
C ASP A 233 -9.66 11.19 6.51
N THR A 234 -10.23 12.34 6.12
CA THR A 234 -11.47 12.44 5.36
C THR A 234 -11.31 13.40 4.18
N PHE A 235 -12.25 13.38 3.23
CA PHE A 235 -12.22 14.29 2.09
C PHE A 235 -12.35 15.76 2.50
N GLU A 236 -13.22 16.07 3.47
CA GLU A 236 -13.45 17.43 3.94
C GLU A 236 -12.19 18.02 4.58
N LYS A 237 -11.54 17.25 5.46
CA LYS A 237 -10.27 17.66 6.07
C LYS A 237 -9.15 17.78 5.05
N ALA A 238 -9.07 16.84 4.11
CA ALA A 238 -8.10 16.92 3.02
C ALA A 238 -8.33 18.15 2.12
N LEU A 239 -9.58 18.57 1.91
CA LEU A 239 -9.91 19.80 1.17
C LEU A 239 -9.44 21.05 1.92
N GLU A 240 -9.70 21.15 3.22
CA GLU A 240 -9.17 22.24 4.05
C GLU A 240 -7.64 22.26 4.06
N CYS A 241 -7.01 21.08 4.17
CA CYS A 241 -5.56 20.93 4.12
C CYS A 241 -4.99 21.39 2.77
N ALA A 242 -5.57 20.93 1.66
CA ALA A 242 -5.19 21.34 0.31
C ALA A 242 -5.32 22.86 0.12
N GLN A 243 -6.40 23.48 0.60
CA GLN A 243 -6.57 24.93 0.56
C GLN A 243 -5.46 25.67 1.33
N LYS A 244 -5.07 25.18 2.52
CA LYS A 244 -3.95 25.74 3.29
C LYS A 244 -2.63 25.64 2.52
N VAL A 245 -2.35 24.47 1.94
CA VAL A 245 -1.14 24.22 1.13
C VAL A 245 -1.08 25.17 -0.08
N ILE A 246 -2.18 25.30 -0.82
CA ILE A 246 -2.25 26.24 -1.94
C ILE A 246 -2.12 27.70 -1.48
N GLY A 247 -2.64 28.05 -0.29
CA GLY A 247 -2.45 29.37 0.31
C GLY A 247 -0.99 29.69 0.67
N ILE A 248 -0.15 28.67 0.93
CA ILE A 248 1.30 28.85 1.15
C ILE A 248 1.98 29.30 -0.15
N ILE A 249 1.57 28.73 -1.28
CA ILE A 249 2.09 29.11 -2.60
C ILE A 249 1.86 30.61 -2.87
N GLU A 250 0.65 31.11 -2.57
CA GLU A 250 0.32 32.55 -2.73
C GLU A 250 1.18 33.45 -1.82
N ARG A 251 1.48 33.02 -0.60
CA ARG A 251 2.36 33.78 0.31
C ARG A 251 3.79 33.86 -0.19
N HIS A 252 4.33 32.76 -0.73
CA HIS A 252 5.68 32.77 -1.32
C HIS A 252 5.77 33.65 -2.56
N LYS A 253 4.70 33.71 -3.36
CA LYS A 253 4.59 34.64 -4.49
C LYS A 253 4.66 36.11 -4.05
N ALA A 254 3.99 36.47 -2.96
CA ALA A 254 4.02 37.84 -2.42
C ALA A 254 5.39 38.25 -1.82
N SER A 255 6.27 37.29 -1.55
CA SER A 255 7.61 37.53 -1.01
C SER A 255 8.73 37.60 -2.06
N ARG A 256 8.40 37.43 -3.35
CA ARG A 256 9.31 37.61 -4.49
C ARG A 256 9.09 38.97 -5.15
#